data_AF-A0A9W7W032-F1
#
_entry.id   AF-A0A9W7W032-F1
#
_cell.length_a   1.000
_cell.length_b   1.000
_cell.length_c   1.000
_cell.angle_alpha   90.00
_cell.angle_beta   90.00
_cell.angle_gamma   90.00
#
_symmetry.space_group_name_H-M   'P 1'
#
loop_
_entity.id
_entity.type
_entity.pdbx_description
1 polymer ?
#
loop_
_entity_poly.entity_id
_entity_poly.type
_entity_poly.pdbx_seq_one_letter_code
_entity_poly.pdbx_strand_id
1 'polypeptide(L)'
;GGAAEYAEGRGVARSLVESARPDDDDDDTYQARLLRAGISKDEVKVQIEDVIFAGTDSTGMNLSTLCWNLAKHPAIYQTLRHEVLTADAADRTYVLPPSTTVGLQPHTLHSNPDVFRHPHEFDPARWLREGEPSGPEMRRDFVPFGVGSRMCIARNLAMMELGVAARALARSGVLEGASVVGGGAEGRVEILEWFNSRVKGGKMELVWR
;
A
#
# COMPACT_ATOMS: atom_id res chain seq x y z
N GLY A 1 -7.21 -23.22 -13.43
CA GLY A 1 -6.87 -21.93 -12.81
C GLY A 1 -5.45 -21.95 -12.29
N GLY A 2 -5.22 -22.44 -11.07
CA GLY A 2 -3.96 -22.24 -10.34
C GLY A 2 -2.68 -22.88 -10.90
N ALA A 3 -2.74 -23.97 -11.68
CA ALA A 3 -1.52 -24.61 -12.21
C ALA A 3 -0.81 -23.77 -13.29
N ALA A 4 -1.56 -22.96 -14.05
CA ALA A 4 -1.00 -22.05 -15.06
C ALA A 4 -0.37 -20.82 -14.41
N GLU A 5 -1.03 -20.27 -13.39
CA GLU A 5 -0.58 -19.13 -12.59
C GLU A 5 0.70 -19.46 -11.77
N TYR A 6 0.78 -20.68 -11.23
CA TYR A 6 2.00 -21.23 -10.61
C TYR A 6 3.15 -21.48 -11.59
N ALA A 7 2.84 -21.76 -12.86
CA ALA A 7 3.86 -21.94 -13.89
C ALA A 7 4.41 -20.59 -14.37
N GLU A 8 3.55 -19.57 -14.48
CA GLU A 8 3.92 -18.19 -14.81
C GLU A 8 4.79 -17.55 -13.71
N GLY A 9 4.38 -17.65 -12.44
CA GLY A 9 5.14 -17.09 -11.31
C GLY A 9 6.58 -17.64 -11.19
N ARG A 10 6.77 -18.94 -11.45
CA ARG A 10 8.11 -19.58 -11.46
C ARG A 10 8.96 -19.17 -12.66
N GLY A 11 8.33 -18.91 -13.81
CA GLY A 11 9.03 -18.40 -15.00
C GLY A 11 9.55 -16.98 -14.78
N VAL A 12 8.75 -16.13 -14.13
CA VAL A 12 9.12 -14.75 -13.78
C VAL A 12 10.21 -14.71 -12.72
N ALA A 13 10.09 -15.48 -11.64
CA ALA A 13 11.11 -15.52 -10.59
C ALA A 13 12.48 -15.97 -11.12
N ARG A 14 12.51 -16.99 -11.99
CA ARG A 14 13.74 -17.45 -12.64
C ARG A 14 14.40 -16.36 -13.49
N SER A 15 13.63 -15.70 -14.36
CA SER A 15 14.13 -14.64 -15.24
C SER A 15 14.72 -13.46 -14.45
N LEU A 16 14.09 -13.12 -13.31
CA LEU A 16 14.58 -12.07 -12.42
C LEU A 16 15.94 -12.44 -11.80
N VAL A 17 16.11 -13.68 -11.30
CA VAL A 17 17.39 -14.14 -10.74
C VAL A 17 18.49 -14.25 -11.80
N GLU A 18 18.15 -14.70 -13.01
CA GLU A 18 19.12 -14.88 -14.10
C GLU A 18 19.64 -13.56 -14.68
N SER A 19 18.82 -12.51 -14.63
CA SER A 19 19.19 -11.16 -15.08
C SER A 19 19.95 -10.34 -14.03
N ALA A 20 20.08 -10.84 -12.80
CA ALA A 20 20.76 -10.16 -11.70
C ALA A 20 22.28 -10.15 -11.85
N ARG A 21 22.90 -8.98 -11.66
CA ARG A 21 24.35 -8.77 -11.72
C ARG A 21 24.88 -8.38 -10.32
N PRO A 22 25.11 -9.34 -9.41
CA PRO A 22 25.52 -9.03 -8.03
C PRO A 22 26.87 -8.32 -7.92
N ASP A 23 27.75 -8.52 -8.90
CA ASP A 23 29.08 -7.89 -8.98
C ASP A 23 29.04 -6.50 -9.63
N ASP A 24 27.88 -6.08 -10.15
CA ASP A 24 27.65 -4.74 -10.67
C ASP A 24 27.08 -3.88 -9.53
N ASP A 25 27.86 -2.91 -9.05
CA ASP A 25 27.46 -2.01 -7.97
C ASP A 25 26.24 -1.14 -8.36
N ASP A 26 25.95 -1.01 -9.67
CA ASP A 26 24.78 -0.28 -10.19
C ASP A 26 23.50 -1.15 -10.26
N ASP A 27 23.59 -2.47 -10.01
CA ASP A 27 22.43 -3.36 -9.93
C ASP A 27 21.91 -3.44 -8.48
N ASP A 28 20.94 -2.57 -8.14
CA ASP A 28 20.29 -2.53 -6.81
C ASP A 28 18.99 -3.36 -6.76
N THR A 29 18.78 -4.27 -7.72
CA THR A 29 17.60 -5.13 -7.72
C THR A 29 17.57 -6.03 -6.47
N TYR A 30 16.36 -6.37 -6.01
CA TYR A 30 16.18 -7.17 -4.79
C TYR A 30 16.99 -8.48 -4.84
N GLN A 31 16.98 -9.13 -6.00
CA GLN A 31 17.75 -10.35 -6.25
C GLN A 31 19.26 -10.13 -6.33
N ALA A 32 19.75 -9.04 -6.94
CA ALA A 32 21.18 -8.74 -6.99
C ALA A 32 21.74 -8.48 -5.57
N ARG A 33 20.97 -7.80 -4.73
CA ARG A 33 21.33 -7.55 -3.32
C ARG A 33 21.37 -8.83 -2.48
N LEU A 34 20.40 -9.72 -2.66
CA LEU A 34 20.39 -11.01 -1.96
C LEU A 34 21.59 -11.87 -2.39
N LEU A 35 21.90 -11.91 -3.69
CA LEU A 35 23.07 -12.61 -4.22
C LEU A 35 24.38 -11.99 -3.70
N ARG A 36 24.48 -10.66 -3.66
CA ARG A 36 25.63 -9.92 -3.12
C ARG A 36 25.81 -10.16 -1.60
N ALA A 37 24.71 -10.37 -0.88
CA ALA A 37 24.73 -10.76 0.53
C ALA A 37 25.11 -12.24 0.74
N GLY A 38 25.46 -12.98 -0.32
CA GLY A 38 25.89 -14.38 -0.26
C GLY A 38 24.75 -15.39 -0.20
N ILE A 39 23.49 -14.97 -0.44
CA ILE A 39 22.34 -15.88 -0.51
C ILE A 39 22.40 -16.67 -1.83
N SER A 40 22.15 -17.97 -1.76
CA SER A 40 22.25 -18.85 -2.93
C SER A 40 21.19 -18.51 -3.99
N LYS A 41 21.49 -18.71 -5.27
CA LYS A 41 20.53 -18.47 -6.37
C LYS A 41 19.18 -19.18 -6.17
N ASP A 42 19.21 -20.39 -5.63
CA ASP A 42 17.99 -21.15 -5.34
C ASP A 42 17.17 -20.52 -4.22
N GLU A 43 17.81 -20.02 -3.17
CA GLU A 43 17.14 -19.34 -2.06
C GLU A 43 16.64 -17.95 -2.46
N VAL A 44 17.38 -17.23 -3.30
CA VAL A 44 16.91 -15.97 -3.91
C VAL A 44 15.68 -16.21 -4.79
N LYS A 45 15.66 -17.30 -5.56
CA LYS A 45 14.48 -17.68 -6.37
C LYS A 45 13.26 -17.94 -5.49
N VAL A 46 13.42 -18.70 -4.41
CA VAL A 46 12.34 -18.96 -3.44
C VAL A 46 11.85 -17.66 -2.80
N GLN A 47 12.74 -16.76 -2.41
CA GLN A 47 12.38 -15.45 -1.85
C GLN A 47 11.56 -14.58 -2.81
N ILE A 48 11.90 -14.60 -4.11
CA ILE A 48 11.15 -13.88 -5.14
C ILE A 48 9.78 -14.55 -5.36
N GLU A 49 9.74 -15.88 -5.42
CA GLU A 49 8.49 -16.64 -5.52
C GLU A 49 7.57 -16.34 -4.33
N ASP A 50 8.11 -16.29 -3.11
CA ASP A 50 7.38 -15.94 -1.88
C ASP A 50 6.84 -14.51 -1.90
N VAL A 51 7.60 -13.53 -2.38
CA VAL A 51 7.13 -12.13 -2.52
C VAL A 51 5.98 -12.03 -3.52
N ILE A 52 6.09 -12.72 -4.65
CA ILE A 52 5.06 -12.75 -5.69
C ILE A 52 3.80 -13.48 -5.18
N PHE A 53 3.97 -14.59 -4.46
CA PHE A 53 2.86 -15.43 -3.99
C PHE A 53 2.17 -14.87 -2.74
N ALA A 54 2.92 -14.32 -1.79
CA ALA A 54 2.36 -13.72 -0.58
C ALA A 54 1.42 -12.54 -0.91
N GLY A 55 1.68 -11.81 -2.00
CA GLY A 55 0.82 -10.74 -2.50
C GLY A 55 -0.53 -11.21 -3.04
N THR A 56 -0.60 -12.42 -3.61
CA THR A 56 -1.79 -12.92 -4.32
C THR A 56 -2.64 -13.87 -3.47
N ASP A 57 -2.02 -14.87 -2.83
CA ASP A 57 -2.78 -15.98 -2.21
C ASP A 57 -3.21 -15.67 -0.78
N SER A 58 -2.34 -15.05 0.03
CA SER A 58 -2.59 -14.87 1.46
C SER A 58 -3.62 -13.79 1.79
N THR A 59 -3.62 -12.68 1.07
CA THR A 59 -4.53 -11.56 1.33
C THR A 59 -5.94 -11.86 0.81
N GLY A 60 -6.03 -12.42 -0.41
CA GLY A 60 -7.30 -12.79 -1.03
C GLY A 60 -8.03 -13.93 -0.31
N MET A 61 -7.30 -14.98 0.10
CA MET A 61 -7.90 -16.09 0.85
C MET A 61 -8.32 -15.68 2.25
N ASN A 62 -7.47 -14.96 3.02
CA ASN A 62 -7.83 -14.57 4.38
C ASN A 62 -9.07 -13.67 4.43
N LEU A 63 -9.19 -12.74 3.48
CA LEU A 63 -10.38 -11.89 3.41
C LEU A 63 -11.63 -12.68 3.03
N SER A 64 -11.51 -13.59 2.05
CA SER A 64 -12.61 -14.48 1.65
C SER A 64 -13.06 -15.37 2.81
N THR A 65 -12.11 -15.93 3.57
CA THR A 65 -12.37 -16.75 4.76
C THR A 65 -12.99 -15.93 5.89
N LEU A 66 -12.53 -14.70 6.12
CA LEU A 66 -13.10 -13.80 7.12
C LEU A 66 -14.55 -13.44 6.77
N CYS A 67 -14.81 -13.02 5.53
CA CYS A 67 -16.16 -12.76 5.03
C CYS A 67 -17.07 -13.98 5.14
N TRP A 68 -16.57 -15.17 4.77
CA TRP A 68 -17.30 -16.43 4.87
C TRP A 68 -17.67 -16.76 6.32
N ASN A 69 -16.72 -16.67 7.25
CA ASN A 69 -16.95 -16.97 8.67
C ASN A 69 -17.91 -15.96 9.29
N LEU A 70 -17.72 -14.66 9.05
CA LEU A 70 -18.60 -13.63 9.61
C LEU A 70 -20.03 -13.74 9.07
N ALA A 71 -20.20 -14.08 7.79
CA ALA A 71 -21.52 -14.34 7.21
C ALA A 71 -22.19 -15.59 7.84
N LYS A 72 -21.41 -16.63 8.16
CA LYS A 72 -21.91 -17.85 8.81
C LYS A 72 -22.20 -17.70 10.30
N HIS A 73 -21.64 -16.70 10.95
CA HIS A 73 -21.76 -16.49 12.38
C HIS A 73 -22.31 -15.09 12.70
N PRO A 74 -23.63 -14.86 12.51
CA PRO A 74 -24.24 -13.54 12.69
C PRO A 74 -24.04 -12.99 14.09
N ALA A 75 -24.05 -13.83 15.13
CA ALA A 75 -23.77 -13.38 16.49
C ALA A 75 -22.35 -12.83 16.65
N ILE A 76 -21.34 -13.52 16.09
CA ILE A 76 -19.95 -13.06 16.09
C ILE A 76 -19.81 -11.78 15.28
N TYR A 77 -20.47 -11.71 14.11
CA TYR A 77 -20.51 -10.49 13.30
C TYR A 77 -21.17 -9.32 14.05
N GLN A 78 -22.26 -9.55 14.77
CA GLN A 78 -22.94 -8.50 15.55
C GLN A 78 -22.09 -8.06 16.74
N THR A 79 -21.40 -8.97 17.42
CA THR A 79 -20.44 -8.63 18.48
C THR A 79 -19.27 -7.84 17.93
N LEU A 80 -18.61 -8.33 16.87
CA LEU A 80 -17.52 -7.62 16.21
C LEU A 80 -17.98 -6.23 15.75
N ARG A 81 -19.15 -6.15 15.12
CA ARG A 81 -19.73 -4.88 14.67
C ARG A 81 -20.04 -3.96 15.85
N HIS A 82 -20.56 -4.49 16.95
CA HIS A 82 -20.83 -3.71 18.14
C HIS A 82 -19.53 -3.18 18.74
N GLU A 83 -18.53 -4.03 18.96
CA GLU A 83 -17.21 -3.66 19.49
C GLU A 83 -16.51 -2.60 18.62
N VAL A 84 -16.54 -2.75 17.29
CA VAL A 84 -15.97 -1.76 16.36
C VAL A 84 -16.68 -0.41 16.47
N LEU A 85 -18.00 -0.41 16.69
CA LEU A 85 -18.82 0.80 16.74
C LEU A 85 -18.91 1.44 18.13
N THR A 86 -18.60 0.69 19.20
CA THR A 86 -18.66 1.14 20.60
C THR A 86 -17.30 1.21 21.27
N ALA A 87 -16.21 0.97 20.52
CA ALA A 87 -14.85 1.17 20.99
C ALA A 87 -14.62 2.65 21.33
N ASP A 88 -14.81 3.00 22.59
CA ASP A 88 -14.30 4.23 23.19
C ASP A 88 -12.80 4.04 23.45
N ALA A 89 -11.98 5.01 23.04
CA ALA A 89 -10.52 4.96 23.09
C ALA A 89 -10.00 5.05 24.54
N ALA A 90 -10.30 4.06 25.36
CA ALA A 90 -9.80 3.90 26.72
C ALA A 90 -8.65 2.90 26.74
N ASP A 91 -7.68 3.18 27.61
CA ASP A 91 -6.37 2.55 27.82
C ASP A 91 -6.44 1.05 28.20
N ARG A 92 -6.98 0.22 27.29
CA ARG A 92 -7.15 -1.23 27.47
C ARG A 92 -5.96 -1.96 26.88
N THR A 93 -5.29 -2.75 27.72
CA THR A 93 -4.30 -3.72 27.24
C THR A 93 -5.03 -4.97 26.74
N TYR A 94 -4.95 -5.22 25.44
CA TYR A 94 -5.46 -6.44 24.83
C TYR A 94 -4.34 -7.47 24.75
N VAL A 95 -4.56 -8.65 25.34
CA VAL A 95 -3.64 -9.79 25.18
C VAL A 95 -4.03 -10.53 23.92
N LEU A 96 -3.23 -10.38 22.87
CA LEU A 96 -3.38 -11.15 21.64
C LEU A 96 -2.67 -12.50 21.81
N PRO A 97 -3.37 -13.64 21.67
CA PRO A 97 -2.71 -14.94 21.69
C PRO A 97 -1.61 -15.04 20.64
N PRO A 98 -0.56 -15.86 20.86
CA PRO A 98 0.41 -16.16 19.81
C PRO A 98 -0.28 -16.61 18.52
N SER A 99 0.29 -16.24 17.38
CA SER A 99 -0.26 -16.50 16.04
C SER A 99 -1.55 -15.75 15.68
N THR A 100 -1.91 -14.71 16.43
CA THR A 100 -3.00 -13.80 16.02
C THR A 100 -2.57 -12.96 14.83
N THR A 101 -3.30 -13.06 13.72
CA THR A 101 -3.12 -12.17 12.56
C THR A 101 -3.70 -10.80 12.87
N VAL A 102 -2.87 -9.76 12.76
CA VAL A 102 -3.28 -8.36 12.90
C VAL A 102 -3.09 -7.66 11.56
N GLY A 103 -4.16 -7.04 11.06
CA GLY A 103 -4.13 -6.21 9.86
C GLY A 103 -4.12 -4.72 10.21
N LEU A 104 -3.42 -3.93 9.41
CA LEU A 104 -3.49 -2.48 9.43
C LEU A 104 -4.34 -2.02 8.24
N GLN A 105 -5.21 -1.04 8.45
CA GLN A 105 -6.03 -0.44 7.38
C GLN A 105 -5.63 1.03 7.19
N PRO A 106 -4.56 1.34 6.44
CA PRO A 106 -4.13 2.72 6.20
C PRO A 106 -5.25 3.60 5.65
N HIS A 107 -6.10 3.08 4.77
CA HIS A 107 -7.24 3.83 4.24
C HIS A 107 -8.15 4.40 5.34
N THR A 108 -8.51 3.58 6.33
CA THR A 108 -9.38 4.01 7.44
C THR A 108 -8.69 5.05 8.31
N LEU A 109 -7.40 4.85 8.59
CA LEU A 109 -6.58 5.81 9.35
C LEU A 109 -6.45 7.15 8.62
N HIS A 110 -6.11 7.13 7.33
CA HIS A 110 -5.91 8.32 6.49
C HIS A 110 -7.22 9.06 6.20
N SER A 111 -8.35 8.38 6.35
CA SER A 111 -9.69 8.96 6.17
C SER A 111 -10.38 9.35 7.48
N ASN A 112 -9.70 9.23 8.63
CA ASN A 112 -10.28 9.58 9.92
C ASN A 112 -10.47 11.11 10.03
N PRO A 113 -11.70 11.65 10.07
CA PRO A 113 -11.93 13.09 10.12
C PRO A 113 -11.47 13.76 11.42
N ASP A 114 -11.31 12.98 12.50
CA ASP A 114 -10.81 13.48 13.78
C ASP A 114 -9.32 13.80 13.72
N VAL A 115 -8.58 13.13 12.82
CA VAL A 115 -7.13 13.31 12.62
C VAL A 115 -6.84 14.11 11.34
N PHE A 116 -7.53 13.81 10.25
CA PHE A 116 -7.41 14.45 8.95
C PHE A 116 -8.69 15.24 8.64
N ARG A 117 -8.75 16.52 9.06
CA ARG A 117 -9.89 17.40 8.73
C ARG A 117 -10.12 17.46 7.21
N HIS A 118 -11.36 17.33 6.76
CA HIS A 118 -11.71 17.19 5.33
C HIS A 118 -10.83 16.13 4.62
N PRO A 119 -10.90 14.85 5.04
CA PRO A 119 -9.93 13.82 4.63
C PRO A 119 -9.99 13.50 3.13
N HIS A 120 -11.11 13.77 2.47
CA HIS A 120 -11.33 13.51 1.05
C HIS A 120 -10.96 14.70 0.16
N GLU A 121 -10.52 15.83 0.74
CA GLU A 121 -10.05 17.00 -0.02
C GLU A 121 -8.55 16.95 -0.23
N PHE A 122 -8.11 17.18 -1.47
CA PHE A 122 -6.69 17.37 -1.78
C PHE A 122 -6.21 18.73 -1.26
N ASP A 123 -5.79 18.76 0.00
CA ASP A 123 -5.29 19.94 0.70
C ASP A 123 -3.86 19.68 1.19
N PRO A 124 -2.81 20.01 0.40
CA PRO A 124 -1.42 19.87 0.82
C PRO A 124 -1.05 20.77 2.00
N ALA A 125 -1.73 21.92 2.17
CA ALA A 125 -1.40 22.88 3.21
C ALA A 125 -1.68 22.35 4.62
N ARG A 126 -2.47 21.27 4.77
CA ARG A 126 -2.68 20.57 6.05
C ARG A 126 -1.40 20.16 6.77
N TRP A 127 -0.30 19.94 6.03
CA TRP A 127 1.01 19.58 6.58
C TRP A 127 1.85 20.79 7.03
N LEU A 128 1.42 22.01 6.71
CA LEU A 128 2.15 23.25 6.95
C LEU A 128 1.49 24.16 7.99
N ARG A 129 0.22 23.91 8.36
CA ARG A 129 -0.53 24.72 9.33
C ARG A 129 -0.03 24.46 10.75
N GLU A 130 0.43 25.50 11.44
CA GLU A 130 0.75 25.46 12.86
C GLU A 130 -0.55 25.52 13.70
N GLY A 131 -0.63 24.74 14.78
CA GLY A 131 -1.72 24.82 15.78
C GLY A 131 -3.02 24.07 15.47
N GLU A 132 -3.12 23.38 14.34
CA GLU A 132 -4.18 22.38 14.11
C GLU A 132 -3.76 20.99 14.68
N PRO A 133 -4.67 20.00 14.85
CA PRO A 133 -4.34 18.62 15.27
C PRO A 133 -3.27 17.89 14.42
N SER A 134 -2.83 18.56 13.36
CA SER A 134 -2.05 18.08 12.23
C SER A 134 -0.58 17.72 12.50
N GLY A 135 -0.11 17.81 13.75
CA GLY A 135 1.26 17.48 14.08
C GLY A 135 1.45 16.01 14.46
N PRO A 136 1.31 15.64 15.75
CA PRO A 136 1.69 14.31 16.22
C PRO A 136 0.75 13.20 15.76
N GLU A 137 -0.57 13.42 15.77
CA GLU A 137 -1.59 12.41 15.45
C GLU A 137 -1.61 12.10 13.96
N MET A 138 -1.57 13.13 13.10
CA MET A 138 -1.42 12.92 11.66
C MET A 138 -0.12 12.19 11.32
N ARG A 139 1.01 12.50 11.98
CA ARG A 139 2.27 11.77 11.77
C ARG A 139 2.19 10.30 12.22
N ARG A 140 1.45 10.02 13.30
CA ARG A 140 1.20 8.66 13.79
C ARG A 140 0.37 7.86 12.80
N ASP A 141 -0.71 8.45 12.28
CA ASP A 141 -1.69 7.77 11.45
C ASP A 141 -1.31 7.78 9.96
N PHE A 142 -0.36 8.62 9.55
CA PHE A 142 0.17 8.65 8.20
C PHE A 142 1.21 7.55 7.95
N VAL A 143 0.69 6.37 7.67
CA VAL A 143 1.45 5.13 7.41
C VAL A 143 1.35 4.61 5.96
N PRO A 144 1.58 5.43 4.91
CA PRO A 144 1.47 4.98 3.50
C PRO A 144 2.50 3.91 3.12
N PHE A 145 3.55 3.76 3.92
CA PHE A 145 4.63 2.78 3.74
C PHE A 145 4.67 1.73 4.87
N GLY A 146 3.61 1.64 5.69
CA GLY A 146 3.61 0.83 6.90
C GLY A 146 4.51 1.38 8.01
N VAL A 147 4.65 0.61 9.10
CA VAL A 147 5.40 0.97 10.30
C VAL A 147 6.07 -0.27 10.90
N GLY A 148 7.16 -0.07 11.67
CA GLY A 148 7.86 -1.15 12.37
C GLY A 148 8.75 -1.99 11.46
N SER A 149 9.07 -3.22 11.88
CA SER A 149 10.04 -4.09 11.20
C SER A 149 9.61 -4.56 9.81
N ARG A 150 8.32 -4.39 9.45
CA ARG A 150 7.75 -4.79 8.16
C ARG A 150 7.36 -3.59 7.29
N MET A 151 7.82 -2.40 7.65
CA MET A 151 7.63 -1.22 6.82
C MET A 151 8.33 -1.37 5.46
N CYS A 152 7.85 -0.64 4.45
CA CYS A 152 8.41 -0.66 3.12
C CYS A 152 9.89 -0.29 3.13
N ILE A 153 10.74 -1.21 2.67
CA ILE A 153 12.19 -1.03 2.56
C ILE A 153 12.56 0.11 1.61
N ALA A 154 11.72 0.37 0.59
CA ALA A 154 11.94 1.38 -0.43
C ALA A 154 11.35 2.76 -0.09
N ARG A 155 10.86 2.99 1.13
CA ARG A 155 10.22 4.26 1.55
C ARG A 155 11.05 5.48 1.17
N ASN A 156 12.35 5.48 1.51
CA ASN A 156 13.20 6.65 1.32
C ASN A 156 13.45 6.93 -0.16
N LEU A 157 13.64 5.88 -0.97
CA LEU A 157 13.79 5.99 -2.42
C LEU A 157 12.51 6.56 -3.05
N ALA A 158 11.36 5.97 -2.73
CA ALA A 158 10.06 6.42 -3.24
C ALA A 158 9.79 7.90 -2.88
N MET A 159 10.06 8.31 -1.65
CA MET A 159 9.89 9.71 -1.23
C MET A 159 10.81 10.67 -1.99
N MET A 160 12.07 10.26 -2.26
CA MET A 160 13.00 11.06 -3.05
C MET A 160 12.52 11.20 -4.50
N GLU A 161 12.15 10.11 -5.15
CA GLU A 161 11.66 10.09 -6.53
C GLU A 161 10.40 10.94 -6.70
N LEU A 162 9.42 10.77 -5.80
CA LEU A 162 8.19 11.58 -5.80
C LEU A 162 8.49 13.07 -5.62
N GLY A 163 9.42 13.42 -4.72
CA GLY A 163 9.84 14.81 -4.53
C GLY A 163 10.50 15.42 -5.77
N VAL A 164 11.41 14.68 -6.41
CA VAL A 164 12.08 15.11 -7.64
C VAL A 164 11.08 15.25 -8.79
N ALA A 165 10.18 14.28 -8.97
CA ALA A 165 9.15 14.31 -10.00
C ALA A 165 8.18 15.48 -9.81
N ALA A 166 7.68 15.71 -8.58
CA ALA A 166 6.81 16.83 -8.27
C ALA A 166 7.49 18.18 -8.56
N ARG A 167 8.77 18.33 -8.19
CA ARG A 167 9.57 19.52 -8.50
C ARG A 167 9.75 19.71 -10.01
N ALA A 168 10.03 18.65 -10.74
CA ALA A 168 10.21 18.71 -12.20
C ALA A 168 8.91 19.12 -12.90
N LEU A 169 7.77 18.54 -12.51
CA LEU A 169 6.44 18.92 -13.00
C LEU A 169 6.12 20.40 -12.71
N ALA A 170 6.38 20.86 -11.48
CA ALA A 170 6.14 22.26 -11.10
C ALA A 170 7.02 23.23 -11.90
N ARG A 171 8.29 22.87 -12.16
CA ARG A 171 9.23 23.72 -12.89
C ARG A 171 8.98 23.77 -14.40
N SER A 172 8.40 22.72 -14.97
CA SER A 172 8.18 22.65 -16.43
C SER A 172 6.98 23.47 -16.87
N GLY A 173 6.04 23.79 -15.97
CA GLY A 173 4.78 24.45 -16.32
C GLY A 173 3.88 23.59 -17.22
N VAL A 174 4.18 22.29 -17.40
CA VAL A 174 3.49 21.43 -18.38
C VAL A 174 1.99 21.28 -18.11
N LEU A 175 1.55 21.55 -16.88
CA LEU A 175 0.15 21.50 -16.46
C LEU A 175 -0.53 22.89 -16.44
N GLU A 176 0.15 23.96 -16.86
CA GLU A 176 -0.45 25.30 -16.95
C GLU A 176 -1.61 25.31 -17.96
N GLY A 177 -2.79 25.76 -17.53
CA GLY A 177 -4.01 25.72 -18.34
C GLY A 177 -4.62 24.32 -18.51
N ALA A 178 -4.02 23.27 -17.94
CA ALA A 178 -4.54 21.91 -18.01
C ALA A 178 -5.78 21.74 -17.11
N SER A 179 -6.78 21.04 -17.63
CA SER A 179 -7.97 20.60 -16.88
C SER A 179 -8.29 19.15 -17.22
N VAL A 180 -8.77 18.41 -16.22
CA VAL A 180 -9.15 17.00 -16.37
C VAL A 180 -10.53 16.92 -17.04
N VAL A 181 -10.64 16.20 -18.17
CA VAL A 181 -11.91 15.99 -18.90
C VAL A 181 -12.39 14.54 -18.93
N GLY A 182 -11.55 13.60 -18.52
CA GLY A 182 -11.87 12.17 -18.50
C GLY A 182 -10.88 11.38 -17.63
N GLY A 183 -11.36 10.30 -17.01
CA GLY A 183 -10.63 9.51 -16.01
C GLY A 183 -11.42 9.37 -14.72
N GLY A 184 -12.12 8.25 -14.53
CA GLY A 184 -13.02 7.98 -13.41
C GLY A 184 -14.38 8.66 -13.49
N ALA A 185 -15.41 8.07 -12.86
CA ALA A 185 -16.71 8.73 -12.80
C ALA A 185 -16.51 10.04 -12.03
N GLU A 186 -16.75 11.17 -12.69
CA GLU A 186 -16.66 12.52 -12.09
C GLU A 186 -15.25 12.99 -11.66
N GLY A 187 -14.17 12.48 -12.27
CA GLY A 187 -12.82 13.02 -12.02
C GLY A 187 -12.25 12.71 -10.62
N ARG A 188 -12.76 11.66 -9.96
CA ARG A 188 -12.28 11.23 -8.64
C ARG A 188 -11.31 10.06 -8.76
N VAL A 189 -10.30 10.03 -7.90
CA VAL A 189 -9.48 8.83 -7.67
C VAL A 189 -10.36 7.83 -6.92
N GLU A 190 -10.86 6.82 -7.62
CA GLU A 190 -11.64 5.73 -7.02
C GLU A 190 -10.72 4.60 -6.59
N ILE A 191 -10.97 4.03 -5.42
CA ILE A 191 -10.28 2.80 -5.01
C ILE A 191 -10.91 1.66 -5.80
N LEU A 192 -10.25 1.25 -6.88
CA LEU A 192 -10.63 0.06 -7.64
C LEU A 192 -9.73 -1.11 -7.23
N GLU A 193 -10.40 -2.12 -6.68
CA GLU A 193 -9.86 -3.36 -6.14
C GLU A 193 -9.10 -3.28 -4.82
N TRP A 194 -9.20 -4.40 -4.11
CA TRP A 194 -8.96 -4.66 -2.69
C TRP A 194 -7.55 -4.36 -2.15
N PHE A 195 -6.63 -3.83 -2.96
CA PHE A 195 -5.20 -3.74 -2.63
C PHE A 195 -4.53 -2.39 -2.94
N ASN A 196 -4.98 -1.62 -3.94
CA ASN A 196 -4.33 -0.34 -4.33
C ASN A 196 -5.33 0.69 -4.87
N SER A 197 -5.17 1.96 -4.50
CA SER A 197 -5.92 3.07 -5.11
C SER A 197 -5.31 3.44 -6.47
N ARG A 198 -6.13 3.57 -7.52
CA ARG A 198 -5.68 3.96 -8.87
C ARG A 198 -6.67 4.92 -9.52
N VAL A 199 -6.22 5.74 -10.47
CA VAL A 199 -7.17 6.47 -11.33
C VAL A 199 -7.98 5.45 -12.12
N LYS A 200 -9.31 5.58 -12.09
CA LYS A 200 -10.20 4.63 -12.74
C LYS A 200 -10.01 4.63 -14.26
N GLY A 201 -9.84 3.42 -14.80
CA GLY A 201 -9.45 3.20 -16.19
C GLY A 201 -7.95 3.33 -16.47
N GLY A 202 -7.12 3.66 -15.46
CA GLY A 202 -5.66 3.76 -15.60
C GLY A 202 -5.19 4.89 -16.52
N LYS A 203 -6.06 5.83 -16.85
CA LYS A 203 -5.82 6.94 -17.79
C LYS A 203 -6.38 8.22 -17.22
N MET A 204 -5.67 9.33 -17.45
CA MET A 204 -6.11 10.68 -17.15
C MET A 204 -6.08 11.49 -18.45
N GLU A 205 -7.22 12.04 -18.83
CA GLU A 205 -7.35 12.89 -20.02
C GLU A 205 -7.30 14.35 -19.61
N LEU A 206 -6.31 15.07 -20.16
CA LEU A 206 -6.08 16.48 -19.91
C LEU A 206 -6.38 17.28 -21.18
N VAL A 207 -7.00 18.45 -21.01
CA VAL A 207 -7.10 19.48 -22.06
C VAL A 207 -6.50 20.78 -21.56
N TRP A 208 -5.75 21.44 -22.43
CA TRP A 208 -5.19 22.76 -22.20
C TRP A 208 -6.14 23.80 -22.80
N ARG A 209 -6.48 24.84 -22.03
CA ARG A 209 -7.29 25.98 -22.49
C ARG A 209 -6.52 27.29 -22.35
#